data_AF-A0A7S2BXK8-F1
#
_entry.id   AF-A0A7S2BXK8-F1
#
_cell.length_a   1.000
_cell.length_b   1.000
_cell.length_c   1.000
_cell.angle_alpha   90.00
_cell.angle_beta   90.00
_cell.angle_gamma   90.00
#
_symmetry.space_group_name_H-M   'P 1'
#
loop_
_entity.id
_entity.type
_entity.pdbx_description
1 polymer ?
#
loop_
_entity_poly.entity_id
_entity_poly.type
_entity_poly.pdbx_seq_one_letter_code
_entity_poly.pdbx_strand_id
1 'polypeptide(L)'
;MAEARPLTAPAARRPSSSSSSSSRPCGQRPRPRREVSVAEEVEVQHIWVYCQDAEEQQDIISCCKESTRPRMRAETIERSNSAALQGQIRNLLSSLPAPYGPNDWPEFWEDVSVLLAASVASSKHARAQKHSDEGSRAARWPPLLVTDRTKLCEAALGSLELKQALASAGHLPVSRLLPVVLSANFGLVSGLVVEGAPLEVCQSRALRQAAAPPGAPA
;
A
#
# COMPACT_ATOMS: atom_id res chain seq x y z
N MET A 1 19.32 23.50 66.78
CA MET A 1 17.86 23.70 66.82
C MET A 1 17.20 22.36 66.52
N ALA A 2 16.19 22.04 67.31
CA ALA A 2 15.64 20.72 67.56
C ALA A 2 14.46 20.39 66.64
N GLU A 3 13.87 19.21 66.90
CA GLU A 3 12.59 18.64 66.41
C GLU A 3 12.65 17.83 65.11
N ALA A 4 11.99 16.67 64.97
CA ALA A 4 11.38 15.72 65.90
C ALA A 4 11.11 14.42 65.10
N ARG A 5 11.46 13.26 65.66
CA ARG A 5 10.81 11.96 65.40
C ARG A 5 9.56 11.90 66.30
N PRO A 6 8.48 11.11 66.05
CA PRO A 6 8.54 9.66 65.74
C PRO A 6 7.32 9.09 64.96
N LEU A 7 7.30 7.78 64.70
CA LEU A 7 6.21 6.87 65.13
C LEU A 7 6.53 5.40 64.83
N THR A 8 6.09 4.57 65.75
CA THR A 8 6.48 3.20 66.09
C THR A 8 5.48 2.15 65.59
N ALA A 9 6.02 0.99 65.15
CA ALA A 9 5.60 -0.39 65.44
C ALA A 9 4.22 -0.92 64.91
N PRO A 10 3.91 -2.25 64.92
CA PRO A 10 4.66 -3.37 65.52
C PRO A 10 4.75 -4.67 64.67
N ALA A 11 5.30 -5.68 65.34
CA ALA A 11 5.79 -6.98 64.92
C ALA A 11 4.74 -8.02 64.48
N ALA A 12 5.22 -9.04 63.74
CA ALA A 12 4.69 -10.40 63.83
C ALA A 12 5.81 -11.44 63.76
N ARG A 13 5.71 -12.43 64.66
CA ARG A 13 6.66 -13.49 65.01
C ARG A 13 6.56 -14.69 64.05
N ARG A 14 7.73 -15.33 63.81
CA ARG A 14 8.10 -16.79 63.78
C ARG A 14 7.06 -17.86 63.38
N PRO A 15 7.45 -18.98 62.72
CA PRO A 15 8.48 -19.96 63.17
C PRO A 15 9.47 -20.39 62.06
N SER A 16 10.72 -20.81 62.29
CA SER A 16 11.31 -21.96 63.01
C SER A 16 11.07 -23.36 62.39
N SER A 17 12.18 -23.93 61.88
CA SER A 17 12.50 -25.36 61.62
C SER A 17 11.68 -26.10 60.54
N SER A 18 12.26 -26.87 59.61
CA SER A 18 13.19 -27.99 59.83
C SER A 18 13.76 -28.53 58.51
N SER A 19 14.90 -29.20 58.66
CA SER A 19 15.70 -29.96 57.69
C SER A 19 14.92 -31.06 56.96
N SER A 20 15.30 -31.41 55.72
CA SER A 20 15.61 -32.79 55.29
C SER A 20 15.88 -32.92 53.79
N SER A 21 16.90 -33.71 53.48
CA SER A 21 17.42 -34.12 52.19
C SER A 21 16.52 -35.17 51.50
N SER A 22 16.35 -35.09 50.17
CA SER A 22 16.12 -36.21 49.22
C SER A 22 15.89 -35.62 47.82
N SER A 23 16.81 -35.72 46.86
CA SER A 23 17.05 -36.87 45.96
C SER A 23 15.91 -37.21 44.97
N ARG A 24 15.96 -36.56 43.78
CA ARG A 24 15.44 -36.95 42.44
C ARG A 24 13.90 -37.06 42.26
N PRO A 25 13.32 -37.00 41.04
CA PRO A 25 13.91 -37.01 39.70
C PRO A 25 13.50 -35.83 38.80
N CYS A 26 14.12 -35.77 37.61
CA CYS A 26 13.82 -34.88 36.50
C CYS A 26 12.34 -34.97 36.05
N GLY A 27 11.48 -34.12 36.63
CA GLY A 27 10.18 -33.77 36.06
C GLY A 27 10.36 -32.57 35.14
N GLN A 28 10.39 -32.81 33.82
CA GLN A 28 10.34 -31.73 32.84
C GLN A 28 9.07 -30.92 33.09
N ARG A 29 9.22 -29.67 33.56
CA ARG A 29 8.13 -28.70 33.52
C ARG A 29 7.71 -28.55 32.05
N PRO A 30 6.41 -28.66 31.72
CA PRO A 30 5.94 -28.19 30.43
C PRO A 30 6.35 -26.72 30.35
N ARG A 31 7.26 -26.38 29.45
CA ARG A 31 7.52 -24.98 29.12
C ARG A 31 6.15 -24.40 28.75
N PRO A 32 5.73 -23.25 29.30
CA PRO A 32 4.59 -22.56 28.75
C PRO A 32 4.90 -22.40 27.26
N ARG A 33 4.06 -23.00 26.40
CA ARG A 33 4.02 -22.67 24.99
C ARG A 33 3.86 -21.15 24.99
N ARG A 34 4.93 -20.43 24.65
CA ARG A 34 4.81 -19.08 24.15
C ARG A 34 3.86 -19.23 22.97
N GLU A 35 2.60 -18.90 23.18
CA GLU A 35 1.73 -18.48 22.09
C GLU A 35 2.47 -17.32 21.47
N VAL A 36 3.23 -17.62 20.41
CA VAL A 36 3.66 -16.60 19.49
C VAL A 36 2.37 -16.25 18.76
N SER A 37 1.55 -15.41 19.39
CA SER A 37 0.62 -14.55 18.69
C SER A 37 1.50 -13.62 17.85
N VAL A 38 1.97 -14.15 16.72
CA VAL A 38 2.36 -13.33 15.58
C VAL A 38 1.08 -12.58 15.25
N ALA A 39 0.94 -11.38 15.82
CA ALA A 39 -0.03 -10.43 15.33
C ALA A 39 0.36 -10.22 13.87
N GLU A 40 -0.32 -10.94 12.98
CA GLU A 40 -0.14 -10.85 11.55
C GLU A 40 -0.41 -9.38 11.22
N GLU A 41 0.65 -8.60 11.01
CA GLU A 41 0.53 -7.19 10.65
C GLU A 41 -0.34 -7.15 9.40
N VAL A 42 -1.57 -6.67 9.58
CA VAL A 42 -2.53 -6.70 8.49
C VAL A 42 -2.05 -5.68 7.48
N GLU A 43 -1.67 -6.20 6.32
CA GLU A 43 -1.11 -5.41 5.24
C GLU A 43 -2.09 -4.33 4.78
N VAL A 44 -1.61 -3.10 4.68
CA VAL A 44 -2.41 -1.94 4.28
C VAL A 44 -2.04 -1.50 2.88
N GLN A 45 -3.01 -1.53 1.97
CA GLN A 45 -2.92 -0.89 0.67
C GLN A 45 -3.39 0.57 0.79
N HIS A 46 -2.52 1.50 0.45
CA HIS A 46 -2.90 2.90 0.33
C HIS A 46 -3.41 3.17 -1.08
N ILE A 47 -4.55 3.83 -1.18
CA ILE A 47 -5.10 4.27 -2.45
C ILE A 47 -5.32 5.78 -2.42
N TRP A 48 -5.11 6.42 -3.56
CA TRP A 48 -5.46 7.81 -3.76
C TRP A 48 -6.73 7.87 -4.58
N VAL A 49 -7.70 8.68 -4.16
CA VAL A 49 -9.02 8.74 -4.80
C VAL A 49 -9.22 10.12 -5.41
N TYR A 50 -9.59 10.13 -6.69
CA TYR A 50 -9.99 11.32 -7.42
C TYR A 50 -11.12 11.01 -8.40
N CYS A 51 -12.35 11.35 -8.01
CA CYS A 51 -13.53 11.29 -8.87
C CYS A 51 -14.13 12.69 -9.01
N GLN A 52 -14.75 12.97 -10.16
CA GLN A 52 -15.53 14.19 -10.35
C GLN A 52 -16.86 14.12 -9.59
N ASP A 53 -17.44 12.92 -9.54
CA ASP A 53 -18.65 12.67 -8.77
C ASP A 53 -18.32 12.42 -7.29
N ALA A 54 -18.95 13.20 -6.41
CA ALA A 54 -18.81 13.08 -4.98
C ALA A 54 -19.47 11.81 -4.42
N GLU A 55 -20.53 11.32 -5.08
CA GLU A 55 -21.18 10.07 -4.69
C GLU A 55 -20.25 8.88 -4.97
N GLU A 56 -19.70 8.80 -6.17
CA GLU A 56 -18.71 7.78 -6.57
C GLU A 56 -17.49 7.78 -5.63
N GLN A 57 -16.98 8.97 -5.27
CA GLN A 57 -15.87 9.09 -4.32
C GLN A 57 -16.24 8.51 -2.95
N GLN A 58 -17.46 8.79 -2.47
CA GLN A 58 -17.94 8.31 -1.18
C GLN A 58 -18.16 6.79 -1.19
N ASP A 59 -18.58 6.21 -2.31
CA ASP A 59 -18.72 4.77 -2.50
C ASP A 59 -17.38 4.06 -2.43
N ILE A 60 -16.34 4.58 -3.11
CA ILE A 60 -14.97 4.06 -3.03
C ILE A 60 -14.46 4.11 -1.58
N ILE A 61 -14.68 5.22 -0.87
CA ILE A 61 -14.27 5.37 0.54
C ILE A 61 -15.01 4.35 1.42
N SER A 62 -16.28 4.08 1.15
CA SER A 62 -17.08 3.11 1.89
C SER A 62 -16.59 1.68 1.63
N CYS A 63 -16.32 1.34 0.37
CA CYS A 63 -15.70 0.09 -0.06
C CYS A 63 -14.36 -0.16 0.66
N CYS A 64 -13.55 0.88 0.86
CA CYS A 64 -12.29 0.79 1.61
C CYS A 64 -12.47 0.39 3.08
N LYS A 65 -13.55 0.85 3.72
CA LYS A 65 -13.86 0.52 5.12
C LYS A 65 -14.32 -0.93 5.27
N GLU A 66 -14.99 -1.47 4.25
CA GLU A 66 -15.52 -2.83 4.22
C GLU A 66 -14.45 -3.87 3.86
N SER A 67 -13.38 -3.46 3.17
CA SER A 67 -12.30 -4.36 2.80
C SER A 67 -11.53 -4.89 4.00
N THR A 68 -11.58 -6.21 4.19
CA THR A 68 -10.96 -6.88 5.33
C THR A 68 -9.53 -7.34 5.05
N ARG A 69 -9.23 -7.82 3.82
CA ARG A 69 -7.88 -8.20 3.35
C ARG A 69 -7.76 -8.01 1.82
N PRO A 70 -6.93 -7.08 1.32
CA PRO A 70 -6.07 -6.18 2.07
C PRO A 70 -6.88 -5.10 2.82
N ARG A 71 -6.34 -4.59 3.93
CA ARG A 71 -6.92 -3.38 4.54
C ARG A 71 -6.62 -2.20 3.63
N MET A 72 -7.63 -1.39 3.32
CA MET A 72 -7.44 -0.25 2.43
C MET A 72 -7.51 1.06 3.19
N ARG A 73 -6.66 2.01 2.80
CA ARG A 73 -6.69 3.39 3.30
C ARG A 73 -6.77 4.35 2.12
N ALA A 74 -7.91 5.02 2.02
CA ALA A 74 -8.14 6.04 1.00
C ALA A 74 -7.59 7.41 1.44
N GLU A 75 -6.95 8.09 0.49
CA GLU A 75 -6.53 9.48 0.59
C GLU A 75 -7.12 10.27 -0.59
N THR A 76 -7.97 11.25 -0.30
CA THR A 76 -8.54 12.13 -1.31
C THR A 76 -7.49 13.10 -1.84
N ILE A 77 -7.46 13.31 -3.14
CA ILE A 77 -6.57 14.31 -3.76
C ILE A 77 -7.30 15.63 -3.96
N GLU A 78 -6.71 16.70 -3.45
CA GLU A 78 -7.08 18.05 -3.81
C GLU A 78 -6.44 18.46 -5.15
N ARG A 79 -7.22 19.16 -5.97
CA ARG A 79 -6.73 19.71 -7.24
C ARG A 79 -5.64 20.74 -6.94
N SER A 80 -4.49 20.60 -7.59
CA SER A 80 -3.43 21.61 -7.54
C SER A 80 -3.16 22.16 -8.94
N ASN A 81 -3.35 23.47 -9.13
CA ASN A 81 -3.07 24.14 -10.41
C ASN A 81 -1.71 24.83 -10.35
N SER A 82 -0.64 24.09 -10.65
CA SER A 82 0.71 24.66 -10.74
C SER A 82 1.06 25.04 -12.18
N ALA A 83 1.00 26.34 -12.50
CA ALA A 83 1.38 26.85 -13.84
C ALA A 83 2.85 26.54 -14.20
N ALA A 84 3.75 26.56 -13.21
CA ALA A 84 5.15 26.23 -13.41
C ALA A 84 5.34 24.76 -13.84
N LEU A 85 4.57 23.85 -13.25
CA LEU A 85 4.58 22.43 -13.60
C LEU A 85 4.09 22.21 -15.04
N GLN A 86 2.97 22.85 -15.40
CA GLN A 86 2.42 22.77 -16.75
C GLN A 86 3.44 23.24 -17.79
N GLY A 87 4.17 24.32 -17.50
CA GLY A 87 5.26 24.81 -18.37
C GLY A 87 6.36 23.77 -18.59
N GLN A 88 6.80 23.07 -17.55
CA GLN A 88 7.82 22.02 -17.68
C GLN A 88 7.34 20.85 -18.52
N ILE A 89 6.11 20.38 -18.29
CA ILE A 89 5.56 19.23 -19.02
C ILE A 89 5.32 19.59 -20.48
N ARG A 90 4.85 20.81 -20.79
CA ARG A 90 4.71 21.30 -22.18
C ARG A 90 6.03 21.28 -22.93
N ASN A 91 7.12 21.62 -22.28
CA ASN A 91 8.44 21.61 -22.94
C ASN A 91 8.93 20.18 -23.23
N LEU A 92 8.37 19.16 -22.57
CA LEU A 92 8.75 17.76 -22.71
C LEU A 92 7.80 16.97 -23.63
N LEU A 93 6.63 17.52 -23.96
CA LEU A 93 5.65 16.89 -24.84
C LEU A 93 5.57 17.62 -26.17
N SER A 94 5.78 16.92 -27.28
CA SER A 94 5.60 17.48 -28.62
C SER A 94 4.13 17.69 -29.00
N SER A 95 3.23 16.89 -28.41
CA SER A 95 1.78 16.96 -28.60
C SER A 95 1.06 16.34 -27.41
N LEU A 96 -0.27 16.56 -27.32
CA LEU A 96 -1.09 15.84 -26.37
C LEU A 96 -1.05 14.33 -26.66
N PRO A 97 -0.87 13.48 -25.63
CA PRO A 97 -0.94 12.04 -25.79
C PRO A 97 -2.39 11.61 -26.03
N ALA A 98 -2.59 10.59 -26.86
CA ALA A 98 -3.91 9.95 -26.98
C ALA A 98 -4.38 9.42 -25.60
N PRO A 99 -5.69 9.50 -25.28
CA PRO A 99 -6.81 9.88 -26.16
C PRO A 99 -7.14 11.38 -26.16
N TYR A 100 -6.32 12.24 -25.57
CA TYR A 100 -6.59 13.68 -25.51
C TYR A 100 -6.47 14.33 -26.89
N GLY A 101 -7.51 15.06 -27.29
CA GLY A 101 -7.53 15.87 -28.49
C GLY A 101 -7.03 17.30 -28.25
N PRO A 102 -6.83 18.10 -29.32
CA PRO A 102 -6.35 19.49 -29.20
C PRO A 102 -7.23 20.40 -28.33
N ASN A 103 -8.51 20.08 -28.14
CA ASN A 103 -9.44 20.85 -27.32
C ASN A 103 -9.43 20.41 -25.84
N ASP A 104 -8.77 19.30 -25.52
CA ASP A 104 -8.79 18.70 -24.19
C ASP A 104 -7.64 19.21 -23.30
N TRP A 105 -6.94 20.28 -23.69
CA TRP A 105 -5.86 20.84 -22.88
C TRP A 105 -6.25 21.12 -21.42
N PRO A 106 -7.40 21.75 -21.12
CA PRO A 106 -7.81 21.98 -19.73
C PRO A 106 -7.99 20.66 -18.96
N GLU A 107 -8.65 19.70 -19.60
CA GLU A 107 -8.94 18.37 -19.05
C GLU A 107 -7.65 17.59 -18.78
N PHE A 108 -6.74 17.60 -19.74
CA PHE A 108 -5.42 16.98 -19.64
C PHE A 108 -4.61 17.55 -18.48
N TRP A 109 -4.60 18.88 -18.31
CA TRP A 109 -3.83 19.50 -17.23
C TRP A 109 -4.40 19.19 -15.85
N GLU A 110 -5.72 19.07 -15.73
CA GLU A 110 -6.36 18.61 -14.52
C GLU A 110 -5.90 17.18 -14.17
N ASP A 111 -6.03 16.27 -15.12
CA ASP A 111 -5.73 14.85 -14.95
C ASP A 111 -4.24 14.61 -14.64
N VAL A 112 -3.34 15.33 -15.33
CA VAL A 112 -1.90 15.34 -15.06
C VAL A 112 -1.58 15.84 -13.66
N SER A 113 -2.22 16.93 -13.24
CA SER A 113 -1.96 17.54 -11.94
C SER A 113 -2.39 16.62 -10.80
N VAL A 114 -3.52 15.92 -10.97
CA VAL A 114 -4.01 14.91 -10.04
C VAL A 114 -3.02 13.74 -9.95
N LEU A 115 -2.66 13.13 -11.07
CA LEU A 115 -1.76 11.97 -11.09
C LEU A 115 -0.41 12.30 -10.47
N LEU A 116 0.12 13.50 -10.76
CA LEU A 116 1.40 13.90 -10.21
C LEU A 116 1.32 14.20 -8.71
N ALA A 117 0.28 14.91 -8.26
CA ALA A 117 0.04 15.17 -6.84
C ALA A 117 -0.07 13.86 -6.06
N ALA A 118 -0.82 12.88 -6.59
CA ALA A 118 -0.95 11.53 -6.06
C ALA A 118 0.41 10.85 -5.88
N SER A 119 1.20 10.85 -6.96
CA SER A 119 2.48 10.16 -7.03
C SER A 119 3.51 10.79 -6.08
N VAL A 120 3.53 12.13 -5.99
CA VAL A 120 4.39 12.85 -5.05
C VAL A 120 3.99 12.58 -3.61
N ALA A 121 2.69 12.63 -3.29
CA ALA A 121 2.17 12.33 -1.95
C ALA A 121 2.52 10.89 -1.54
N SER A 122 2.27 9.92 -2.41
CA SER A 122 2.60 8.52 -2.19
C SER A 122 4.11 8.29 -1.98
N SER A 123 4.95 8.95 -2.78
CA SER A 123 6.41 8.87 -2.64
C SER A 123 6.89 9.45 -1.31
N LYS A 124 6.32 10.58 -0.85
CA LYS A 124 6.60 11.16 0.47
C LYS A 124 6.19 10.22 1.60
N HIS A 125 4.99 9.64 1.51
CA HIS A 125 4.49 8.67 2.49
C HIS A 125 5.39 7.43 2.59
N ALA A 126 5.79 6.87 1.44
CA ALA A 126 6.70 5.73 1.39
C ALA A 126 8.10 6.04 1.97
N ARG A 127 8.58 7.29 1.85
CA ARG A 127 9.84 7.72 2.50
C ARG A 127 9.68 7.85 4.01
N ALA A 128 8.60 8.43 4.48
CA ALA A 128 8.31 8.56 5.92
C ALA A 128 8.26 7.18 6.61
N GLN A 129 7.62 6.18 5.99
CA GLN A 129 7.55 4.83 6.55
C GLN A 129 8.88 4.06 6.51
N LYS A 130 9.75 4.30 5.52
CA LYS A 130 11.08 3.68 5.48
C LYS A 130 11.97 4.07 6.66
N HIS A 131 11.70 5.21 7.30
CA HIS A 131 12.39 5.63 8.52
C HIS A 131 11.78 5.02 9.79
N SER A 132 10.63 4.34 9.68
CA SER A 132 9.89 3.75 10.81
C SER A 132 10.09 2.24 10.93
N ASP A 133 10.23 1.50 9.83
CA ASP A 133 10.21 0.03 9.84
C ASP A 133 11.52 -0.59 9.33
N GLU A 134 12.44 -0.87 10.25
CA GLU A 134 13.45 -1.92 10.06
C GLU A 134 12.83 -3.28 10.44
N GLY A 135 12.29 -3.98 9.45
CA GLY A 135 12.11 -5.44 9.58
C GLY A 135 10.71 -5.98 9.33
N SER A 136 10.21 -5.88 8.10
CA SER A 136 9.31 -6.90 7.57
C SER A 136 9.34 -6.87 6.04
N ARG A 137 9.68 -8.02 5.42
CA ARG A 137 9.76 -8.22 3.96
C ARG A 137 8.49 -8.85 3.40
N ALA A 138 7.34 -8.61 4.01
CA ALA A 138 6.05 -8.94 3.39
C ALA A 138 5.91 -8.17 2.06
N ALA A 139 5.31 -8.82 1.06
CA ALA A 139 5.17 -8.28 -0.28
C ALA A 139 4.14 -7.13 -0.31
N ARG A 140 4.58 -5.93 0.07
CA ARG A 140 3.76 -4.72 0.17
C ARG A 140 2.90 -4.47 -1.08
N TRP A 141 1.58 -4.42 -0.93
CA TRP A 141 0.65 -4.00 -1.99
C TRP A 141 1.05 -2.64 -2.54
N PRO A 142 1.13 -2.49 -3.86
CA PRO A 142 1.52 -1.23 -4.46
C PRO A 142 0.43 -0.17 -4.22
N PRO A 143 0.84 1.09 -3.95
CA PRO A 143 -0.08 2.21 -3.97
C PRO A 143 -0.65 2.42 -5.38
N LEU A 144 -1.87 2.94 -5.48
CA LEU A 144 -2.53 3.21 -6.76
C LEU A 144 -3.43 4.45 -6.71
N LEU A 145 -3.73 5.02 -7.87
CA LEU A 145 -4.71 6.09 -8.05
C LEU A 145 -6.02 5.49 -8.59
N VAL A 146 -7.12 5.68 -7.88
CA VAL A 146 -8.49 5.37 -8.34
C VAL A 146 -9.13 6.62 -8.89
N THR A 147 -9.71 6.53 -10.09
CA THR A 147 -10.36 7.66 -10.76
C THR A 147 -11.50 7.24 -11.68
N ASP A 148 -12.47 8.12 -11.92
CA ASP A 148 -13.52 7.96 -12.93
C ASP A 148 -13.09 8.45 -14.34
N ARG A 149 -11.87 8.97 -14.46
CA ARG A 149 -11.34 9.58 -15.69
C ARG A 149 -10.74 8.54 -16.64
N THR A 150 -11.53 8.09 -17.61
CA THR A 150 -11.13 7.10 -18.62
C THR A 150 -9.89 7.53 -19.42
N LYS A 151 -9.87 8.77 -19.90
CA LYS A 151 -8.75 9.32 -20.67
C LYS A 151 -7.42 9.30 -19.91
N LEU A 152 -7.45 9.60 -18.60
CA LEU A 152 -6.27 9.54 -17.75
C LEU A 152 -5.73 8.10 -17.64
N CYS A 153 -6.62 7.13 -17.42
CA CYS A 153 -6.23 5.72 -17.34
C CYS A 153 -5.57 5.25 -18.65
N GLU A 154 -6.20 5.54 -19.79
CA GLU A 154 -5.66 5.17 -21.11
C GLU A 154 -4.32 5.85 -21.41
N ALA A 155 -4.20 7.15 -21.18
CA ALA A 155 -2.95 7.88 -21.41
C ALA A 155 -1.83 7.41 -20.47
N ALA A 156 -2.17 7.15 -19.20
CA ALA A 156 -1.23 6.63 -18.22
C ALA A 156 -0.80 5.19 -18.51
N LEU A 157 -1.56 4.40 -19.27
CA LEU A 157 -1.13 3.08 -19.73
C LEU A 157 -0.33 3.18 -21.03
N GLY A 158 -0.82 3.97 -21.99
CA GLY A 158 -0.38 3.96 -23.39
C GLY A 158 0.81 4.87 -23.74
N SER A 159 1.11 5.92 -22.97
CA SER A 159 2.17 6.88 -23.33
C SER A 159 3.40 6.80 -22.42
N LEU A 160 4.51 6.27 -22.97
CA LEU A 160 5.81 6.28 -22.28
C LEU A 160 6.36 7.71 -22.15
N GLU A 161 6.16 8.55 -23.17
CA GLU A 161 6.60 9.95 -23.17
C GLU A 161 5.93 10.74 -22.05
N LEU A 162 4.61 10.56 -21.88
CA LEU A 162 3.88 11.18 -20.77
C LEU A 162 4.44 10.74 -19.42
N LYS A 163 4.69 9.44 -19.23
CA LYS A 163 5.30 8.91 -17.99
C LYS A 163 6.66 9.55 -17.72
N GLN A 164 7.51 9.70 -18.73
CA GLN A 164 8.81 10.34 -18.59
C GLN A 164 8.67 11.82 -18.25
N ALA A 165 7.77 12.54 -18.91
CA ALA A 165 7.51 13.96 -18.65
C ALA A 165 7.01 14.18 -17.21
N LEU A 166 6.05 13.37 -16.75
CA LEU A 166 5.52 13.41 -15.38
C LEU A 166 6.58 13.09 -14.33
N ALA A 167 7.36 12.03 -14.56
CA ALA A 167 8.44 11.62 -13.67
C ALA A 167 9.47 12.76 -13.50
N SER A 168 9.90 13.35 -14.63
CA SER A 168 10.82 14.49 -14.65
C SER A 168 10.25 15.71 -13.91
N ALA A 169 9.02 16.12 -14.21
CA ALA A 169 8.37 17.28 -13.57
C ALA A 169 8.14 17.09 -12.07
N GLY A 170 7.86 15.85 -11.63
CA GLY A 170 7.70 15.51 -10.22
C GLY A 170 9.00 15.27 -9.45
N HIS A 171 10.15 15.26 -10.13
CA HIS A 171 11.42 14.76 -9.57
C HIS A 171 11.27 13.35 -8.96
N LEU A 172 10.54 12.49 -9.65
CA LEU A 172 10.26 11.10 -9.27
C LEU A 172 10.89 10.15 -10.30
N PRO A 173 11.36 8.96 -9.90
CA PRO A 173 11.62 7.93 -10.89
C PRO A 173 10.29 7.43 -11.48
N VAL A 174 10.29 7.00 -12.74
CA VAL A 174 9.09 6.50 -13.45
C VAL A 174 8.38 5.38 -12.66
N SER A 175 9.14 4.53 -11.97
CA SER A 175 8.62 3.45 -11.11
C SER A 175 7.85 3.93 -9.86
N ARG A 176 7.84 5.24 -9.59
CA ARG A 176 7.09 5.87 -8.49
C ARG A 176 5.87 6.65 -8.96
N LEU A 177 5.60 6.69 -10.27
CA LEU A 177 4.29 7.11 -10.76
C LEU A 177 3.27 6.04 -10.40
N LEU A 178 2.13 6.48 -9.89
CA LEU A 178 1.09 5.54 -9.48
C LEU A 178 0.47 4.85 -10.69
N PRO A 179 0.21 3.53 -10.60
CA PRO A 179 -0.73 2.89 -11.51
C PRO A 179 -2.12 3.52 -11.32
N VAL A 180 -2.84 3.71 -12.43
CA VAL A 180 -4.18 4.30 -12.45
C VAL A 180 -5.21 3.20 -12.67
N VAL A 181 -6.27 3.20 -11.88
CA VAL A 181 -7.37 2.24 -11.89
C VAL A 181 -8.69 3.00 -12.03
N LEU A 182 -9.59 2.51 -12.86
CA LEU A 182 -10.93 3.09 -12.98
C LEU A 182 -11.77 2.76 -11.75
N SER A 183 -12.57 3.72 -11.27
CA SER A 183 -13.50 3.51 -10.15
C SER A 183 -14.44 2.32 -10.39
N ALA A 184 -14.98 2.21 -11.61
CA ALA A 184 -15.80 1.09 -12.04
C ALA A 184 -15.09 -0.28 -11.94
N ASN A 185 -13.75 -0.31 -12.02
CA ASN A 185 -12.94 -1.53 -11.90
C ASN A 185 -12.37 -1.72 -10.49
N PHE A 186 -12.59 -0.77 -9.58
CA PHE A 186 -11.99 -0.78 -8.25
C PHE A 186 -12.47 -1.98 -7.41
N GLY A 187 -13.72 -2.42 -7.60
CA GLY A 187 -14.27 -3.60 -6.96
C GLY A 187 -13.48 -4.90 -7.23
N LEU A 188 -12.84 -5.00 -8.40
CA LEU A 188 -11.98 -6.13 -8.77
C LEU A 188 -10.65 -6.07 -8.02
N VAL A 189 -10.12 -4.86 -7.82
CA VAL A 189 -8.85 -4.62 -7.13
C VAL A 189 -9.00 -4.82 -5.62
N SER A 190 -10.15 -4.46 -5.05
CA SER A 190 -10.45 -4.65 -3.63
C SER A 190 -10.79 -6.09 -3.25
N GLY A 191 -11.00 -6.98 -4.23
CA GLY A 191 -11.44 -8.36 -4.00
C GLY A 191 -12.86 -8.47 -3.42
N LEU A 192 -13.60 -7.35 -3.37
CA LEU A 192 -14.98 -7.30 -2.90
C LEU A 192 -15.98 -7.68 -3.99
N VAL A 193 -15.60 -7.52 -5.26
CA VAL A 193 -16.33 -8.08 -6.40
C VAL A 193 -15.65 -9.39 -6.78
N VAL A 194 -16.25 -10.50 -6.37
CA VAL A 194 -15.90 -11.82 -6.92
C VAL A 194 -16.42 -11.84 -8.36
N GLU A 195 -15.62 -11.33 -9.31
CA GLU A 195 -15.76 -11.78 -10.69
C GLU A 195 -15.65 -13.32 -10.65
N GLY A 196 -16.65 -14.00 -11.22
CA GLY A 196 -16.67 -15.45 -11.30
C GLY A 196 -15.31 -15.98 -11.71
N ALA A 197 -14.90 -17.07 -11.05
CA ALA A 197 -13.55 -17.65 -11.11
C ALA A 197 -12.84 -17.38 -12.45
N PRO A 198 -11.58 -16.90 -12.45
CA PRO A 198 -10.89 -16.59 -13.68
C PRO A 198 -11.01 -17.78 -14.62
N LEU A 199 -11.59 -17.55 -15.81
CA LEU A 199 -11.56 -18.50 -16.91
C LEU A 199 -10.14 -19.03 -16.97
N GLU A 200 -10.00 -20.33 -16.75
CA GLU A 200 -8.73 -21.03 -16.65
C GLU A 200 -7.73 -20.40 -17.61
N VAL A 201 -6.64 -19.86 -17.07
CA VAL A 201 -5.53 -19.39 -17.87
C VAL A 201 -5.10 -20.59 -18.70
N CYS A 202 -5.52 -20.61 -19.97
CA CYS A 202 -5.17 -21.65 -20.90
C CYS A 202 -3.65 -21.74 -20.86
N GLN A 203 -3.13 -22.88 -20.43
CA GLN A 203 -1.71 -23.16 -20.44
C GLN A 203 -1.21 -22.86 -21.85
N SER A 204 -0.51 -21.73 -21.99
CA SER A 204 0.06 -21.33 -23.26
C SER A 204 0.94 -22.47 -23.76
N ARG A 205 0.60 -23.04 -24.93
CA ARG A 205 1.46 -24.03 -25.61
C ARG A 205 2.90 -23.51 -25.79
N ALA A 206 3.10 -22.18 -25.81
CA ALA A 206 4.42 -21.56 -25.88
C ALA A 206 5.30 -21.83 -24.63
N LEU A 207 4.70 -22.01 -23.44
CA LEU A 207 5.45 -22.33 -22.21
C LEU A 207 5.83 -23.81 -22.11
N ARG A 208 5.17 -24.71 -22.84
CA ARG A 208 5.55 -26.13 -22.88
C ARG A 208 6.77 -26.39 -23.78
N GLN A 209 6.99 -25.57 -24.81
CA GLN A 209 8.15 -25.73 -25.71
C GLN A 209 9.47 -25.26 -25.08
N ALA A 210 9.43 -24.40 -24.06
CA ALA A 210 10.61 -23.99 -23.31
C ALA A 210 11.04 -25.01 -22.23
N ALA A 211 10.19 -26.00 -21.91
CA ALA A 211 10.45 -27.02 -20.90
C ALA A 211 10.83 -28.39 -21.48
N ALA A 212 10.88 -28.54 -22.81
CA ALA A 212 11.39 -29.74 -23.44
C ALA A 212 12.92 -29.68 -23.49
N PRO A 213 13.66 -30.57 -22.79
CA PRO A 213 15.09 -30.67 -22.98
C PRO A 213 15.39 -31.10 -24.43
N PRO A 214 16.46 -30.58 -25.05
CA PRO A 214 16.81 -30.94 -26.42
C PRO A 214 17.27 -32.40 -26.46
N GLY A 215 16.44 -33.32 -26.96
CA GLY A 215 16.89 -34.66 -27.32
C GLY A 215 15.97 -35.85 -27.01
N ALA A 216 14.65 -35.78 -27.24
CA ALA A 216 13.83 -36.98 -27.31
C ALA A 216 13.51 -37.31 -28.79
N PRO A 217 13.87 -38.52 -29.29
CA PRO A 217 13.57 -38.92 -30.66
C PRO A 217 12.06 -39.19 -30.87
N ALA A 218 11.65 -39.04 -32.12
CA ALA A 218 10.28 -39.17 -32.63
C ALA A 218 9.63 -40.53 -32.37
#